data_AF-A0A6L7U526-F1
#
_entry.id   AF-A0A6L7U526-F1
#
_cell.length_a   1.000
_cell.length_b   1.000
_cell.length_c   1.000
_cell.angle_alpha   90.00
_cell.angle_beta   90.00
_cell.angle_gamma   90.00
#
_symmetry.space_group_name_H-M   'P 1'
#
loop_
_entity.id
_entity.type
_entity.pdbx_description
1 polymer ?
#
loop_
_entity_poly.entity_id
_entity_poly.type
_entity_poly.pdbx_seq_one_letter_code
_entity_poly.pdbx_strand_id
1 'polypeptide(L)'
;MVVQGWVQGLTGTVQGLVRHGQNPLAKMRSTERASILLSEGMVGRDAPIPMSECRLWLADTVIPPAPSAGGSTAVWLWQTHCMALSLLPRHFWQALAAVAVLMLMLAACRADAPDEPVPRVAGEELTQAAEIAPGELPVGHTREGFLYLGSPEAPLVLYEIFNANCPGCGNHHRSRLPSLVREHVQSGVVQMVLVDLAISPEWGEQAHFTAWCLGRQVGAQSQWQFWTDLYEGQASWIAEGEEFSLRLAEEAGAEVSVLQTCIETQAPAAVAELQAIAEDRLLPERWSTPVFRIEDRTGRFLASQVGSPSLEAWQRLVEQALAVASW
;
A
#
# COMPACT_ATOMS: atom_id res chain seq x y z
N MET A 1 -46.98 -3.34 35.75
CA MET A 1 -48.32 -2.81 35.37
C MET A 1 -48.05 -1.80 34.26
N VAL A 2 -48.44 -1.97 33.01
CA VAL A 2 -49.72 -2.43 32.47
C VAL A 2 -49.42 -3.00 31.07
N VAL A 3 -49.64 -4.32 30.90
CA VAL A 3 -50.25 -4.95 29.71
C VAL A 3 -49.32 -5.07 28.47
N GLN A 4 -48.75 -6.22 28.10
CA GLN A 4 -49.18 -7.62 28.20
C GLN A 4 -50.59 -7.95 27.66
N GLY A 5 -51.18 -7.09 26.82
CA GLY A 5 -52.55 -7.29 26.32
C GLY A 5 -52.79 -6.98 24.85
N TRP A 6 -51.75 -6.78 24.04
CA TRP A 6 -51.91 -6.74 22.58
C TRP A 6 -51.61 -8.07 21.90
N VAL A 7 -51.17 -9.09 22.64
CA VAL A 7 -50.93 -10.47 22.15
C VAL A 7 -52.20 -11.35 22.22
N GLN A 8 -53.37 -10.83 22.63
CA GLN A 8 -54.61 -11.63 22.74
C GLN A 8 -55.85 -11.07 21.98
N GLY A 9 -55.67 -10.09 21.09
CA GLY A 9 -56.79 -9.46 20.36
C GLY A 9 -57.18 -10.09 19.02
N LEU A 10 -56.33 -10.92 18.41
CA LEU A 10 -56.58 -11.47 17.06
C LEU A 10 -57.04 -12.92 17.03
N THR A 11 -57.08 -13.60 18.18
CA THR A 11 -57.54 -15.00 18.29
C THR A 11 -59.04 -15.13 18.63
N GLY A 12 -59.74 -14.04 18.95
CA GLY A 12 -61.14 -14.07 19.43
C GLY A 12 -62.24 -13.93 18.36
N THR A 13 -61.95 -13.39 17.18
CA THR A 13 -63.02 -13.00 16.22
C THR A 13 -63.28 -14.03 15.12
N VAL A 14 -62.58 -15.16 15.12
CA VAL A 14 -62.81 -16.24 14.14
C VAL A 14 -63.74 -17.34 14.70
N GLN A 15 -64.00 -17.37 16.01
CA GLN A 15 -64.90 -18.36 16.63
C GLN A 15 -66.39 -17.96 16.68
N GLY A 16 -66.79 -16.78 16.18
CA GLY A 16 -68.15 -16.26 16.29
C GLY A 16 -69.08 -16.45 15.08
N LEU A 17 -68.57 -16.78 13.89
CA LEU A 17 -69.35 -16.72 12.63
C LEU A 17 -69.72 -18.10 12.02
N VAL A 18 -69.74 -19.15 12.85
CA VAL A 18 -70.18 -20.51 12.46
C VAL A 18 -71.62 -20.82 12.93
N ARG A 19 -72.35 -19.87 13.54
CA ARG A 19 -73.67 -20.16 14.16
C ARG A 19 -74.94 -19.70 13.44
N HIS A 20 -74.85 -19.16 12.23
CA HIS A 20 -76.04 -18.97 11.38
C HIS A 20 -75.72 -19.40 9.96
N GLY A 21 -76.24 -20.56 9.54
CA GLY A 21 -75.96 -21.22 8.26
C GLY A 21 -76.19 -20.35 7.02
N GLN A 22 -75.20 -19.53 6.67
CA GLN A 22 -75.07 -18.82 5.41
C GLN A 22 -73.75 -19.22 4.76
N ASN A 23 -73.80 -19.55 3.46
CA ASN A 23 -72.66 -20.01 2.66
C ASN A 23 -71.73 -18.82 2.31
N PRO A 24 -70.46 -18.76 2.77
CA PRO A 24 -69.60 -17.58 2.57
C PRO A 24 -68.92 -17.49 1.18
N LEU A 25 -69.07 -18.50 0.32
CA LEU A 25 -68.27 -18.61 -0.91
C LEU A 25 -68.85 -17.89 -2.14
N ALA A 26 -69.97 -17.17 -2.01
CA ALA A 26 -70.59 -16.45 -3.13
C ALA A 26 -70.19 -14.97 -3.24
N LYS A 27 -69.25 -14.48 -2.42
CA LYS A 27 -68.87 -13.04 -2.37
C LYS A 27 -67.37 -12.71 -2.50
N MET A 28 -66.53 -13.65 -2.93
CA MET A 28 -65.08 -13.39 -3.12
C MET A 28 -64.69 -13.18 -4.59
N ARG A 29 -63.73 -12.27 -4.81
CA ARG A 29 -63.23 -11.84 -6.13
C ARG A 29 -62.19 -12.82 -6.68
N SER A 30 -62.00 -12.82 -8.00
CA SER A 30 -61.20 -13.81 -8.77
C SER A 30 -59.73 -13.95 -8.36
N THR A 31 -59.16 -12.98 -7.66
CA THR A 31 -57.74 -12.95 -7.27
C THR A 31 -57.38 -13.89 -6.12
N GLU A 32 -58.35 -14.34 -5.31
CA GLU A 32 -58.08 -15.25 -4.19
C GLU A 32 -58.16 -16.74 -4.59
N ARG A 33 -58.67 -17.06 -5.79
CA ARG A 33 -58.71 -18.44 -6.34
C ARG A 33 -57.39 -18.89 -6.97
N ALA A 34 -56.53 -17.96 -7.39
CA ALA A 34 -55.30 -18.28 -8.12
C ALA A 34 -54.12 -18.66 -7.20
N SER A 35 -54.18 -18.36 -5.90
CA SER A 35 -53.08 -18.61 -4.96
C SER A 35 -53.03 -20.04 -4.41
N ILE A 36 -54.00 -20.90 -4.75
CA ILE A 36 -54.10 -22.27 -4.23
C ILE A 36 -53.68 -23.32 -5.27
N LEU A 37 -53.47 -22.95 -6.54
CA LEU A 37 -53.21 -23.92 -7.64
C LEU A 37 -51.79 -23.90 -8.23
N LEU A 38 -50.83 -23.19 -7.61
CA LEU A 38 -49.43 -23.19 -8.05
C LEU A 38 -48.46 -23.87 -7.04
N SER A 39 -48.99 -24.73 -6.16
CA SER A 39 -48.20 -25.55 -5.24
C SER A 39 -47.88 -26.96 -5.76
N GLU A 40 -48.17 -27.28 -7.02
CA GLU A 40 -47.80 -28.57 -7.63
C GLU A 40 -47.02 -28.32 -8.93
N GLY A 41 -45.72 -28.59 -8.91
CA GLY A 41 -44.85 -28.46 -10.08
C GLY A 41 -44.72 -29.76 -10.86
N MET A 42 -44.65 -29.69 -12.20
CA MET A 42 -44.03 -30.65 -13.13
C MET A 42 -43.79 -29.92 -14.48
N VAL A 43 -42.54 -29.66 -14.93
CA VAL A 43 -41.64 -30.46 -15.82
C VAL A 43 -41.98 -30.41 -17.32
N GLY A 44 -40.97 -30.05 -18.15
CA GLY A 44 -40.84 -30.31 -19.60
C GLY A 44 -40.43 -29.06 -20.41
N ARG A 45 -39.15 -28.78 -20.70
CA ARG A 45 -38.25 -29.25 -21.80
C ARG A 45 -38.68 -28.88 -23.24
N ASP A 46 -37.74 -28.20 -23.91
CA ASP A 46 -37.39 -28.19 -25.35
C ASP A 46 -38.20 -27.32 -26.35
N ALA A 47 -37.67 -26.14 -26.71
CA ALA A 47 -37.37 -25.65 -28.08
C ALA A 47 -37.28 -24.10 -28.17
N PRO A 48 -36.41 -23.50 -29.02
CA PRO A 48 -36.13 -22.07 -29.05
C PRO A 48 -37.09 -21.30 -29.97
N ILE A 49 -37.54 -20.10 -29.56
CA ILE A 49 -38.39 -19.22 -30.38
C ILE A 49 -37.55 -18.10 -31.03
N PRO A 50 -37.71 -17.79 -32.33
CA PRO A 50 -36.84 -16.89 -33.08
C PRO A 50 -37.13 -15.40 -32.84
N MET A 51 -36.07 -14.59 -33.00
CA MET A 51 -36.02 -13.13 -32.81
C MET A 51 -36.75 -12.32 -33.90
N SER A 52 -38.05 -12.54 -34.12
CA SER A 52 -38.85 -11.74 -35.07
C SER A 52 -40.18 -11.21 -34.56
N GLU A 53 -40.54 -11.42 -33.28
CA GLU A 53 -41.78 -10.88 -32.70
C GLU A 53 -41.54 -9.80 -31.65
N CYS A 54 -40.53 -8.95 -31.89
CA CYS A 54 -40.25 -7.77 -31.07
C CYS A 54 -40.61 -6.50 -31.86
N ARG A 55 -41.91 -6.21 -32.00
CA ARG A 55 -42.48 -4.86 -32.22
C ARG A 55 -43.99 -4.95 -32.47
N LEU A 56 -44.75 -4.63 -31.44
CA LEU A 56 -46.07 -3.97 -31.46
C LEU A 56 -46.81 -4.43 -30.21
N TRP A 57 -46.76 -3.62 -29.16
CA TRP A 57 -47.81 -3.42 -28.15
C TRP A 57 -47.30 -2.32 -27.19
N LEU A 58 -47.08 -1.13 -27.77
CA LEU A 58 -46.99 0.14 -27.04
C LEU A 58 -48.27 0.90 -27.34
N ALA A 59 -49.36 0.43 -26.73
CA ALA A 59 -50.61 1.16 -26.55
C ALA A 59 -51.38 0.42 -25.46
N ASP A 60 -51.97 1.15 -24.53
CA ASP A 60 -52.81 0.66 -23.43
C ASP A 60 -52.09 0.09 -22.19
N THR A 61 -51.28 0.93 -21.55
CA THR A 61 -51.23 0.95 -20.08
C THR A 61 -51.61 2.33 -19.57
N VAL A 62 -52.84 2.38 -19.06
CA VAL A 62 -53.44 3.51 -18.35
C VAL A 62 -52.62 3.83 -17.10
N ILE A 63 -52.17 5.09 -17.00
CA ILE A 63 -51.52 5.66 -15.81
C ILE A 63 -52.60 5.84 -14.73
N PRO A 64 -52.47 5.26 -13.51
CA PRO A 64 -53.34 5.62 -12.40
C PRO A 64 -53.01 7.04 -11.89
N PRO A 65 -53.99 7.81 -11.38
CA PRO A 65 -53.72 9.16 -10.87
C PRO A 65 -52.90 9.10 -9.56
N ALA A 66 -52.08 10.13 -9.37
CA ALA A 66 -51.25 10.30 -8.18
C ALA A 66 -52.08 10.34 -6.88
N PRO A 67 -51.67 9.65 -5.80
CA PRO A 67 -52.25 9.86 -4.49
C PRO A 67 -51.69 11.13 -3.84
N SER A 68 -52.56 11.79 -3.07
CA SER A 68 -52.33 13.04 -2.36
C SER A 68 -51.24 12.95 -1.30
N ALA A 69 -50.56 14.08 -1.09
CA ALA A 69 -49.46 14.30 -0.17
C ALA A 69 -49.76 13.83 1.27
N GLY A 70 -48.90 12.97 1.83
CA GLY A 70 -48.98 12.60 3.24
C GLY A 70 -48.14 11.40 3.71
N GLY A 71 -47.32 10.76 2.88
CA GLY A 71 -46.49 9.61 3.29
C GLY A 71 -45.02 9.98 3.54
N SER A 72 -44.50 9.68 4.72
CA SER A 72 -43.11 9.90 5.12
C SER A 72 -42.11 9.37 4.08
N THR A 73 -41.15 10.19 3.67
CA THR A 73 -40.09 9.90 2.68
C THR A 73 -39.31 8.61 2.95
N ALA A 74 -39.31 8.14 4.21
CA ALA A 74 -38.72 6.86 4.62
C ALA A 74 -39.40 5.62 3.99
N VAL A 75 -40.72 5.63 3.79
CA VAL A 75 -41.46 4.50 3.21
C VAL A 75 -41.18 4.39 1.71
N TRP A 76 -41.00 5.53 1.04
CA TRP A 76 -40.67 5.62 -0.39
C TRP A 76 -39.23 5.16 -0.70
N LEU A 77 -38.27 5.47 0.18
CA LEU A 77 -36.90 4.99 0.05
C LEU A 77 -36.80 3.47 0.27
N TRP A 78 -37.61 2.91 1.17
CA TRP A 78 -37.62 1.47 1.45
C TRP A 78 -38.24 0.66 0.31
N GLN A 79 -39.36 1.11 -0.28
CA GLN A 79 -40.01 0.42 -1.40
C GLN A 79 -39.18 0.43 -2.69
N THR A 80 -38.47 1.52 -2.97
CA THR A 80 -37.62 1.63 -4.17
C THR A 80 -36.35 0.77 -4.08
N HIS A 81 -35.78 0.60 -2.88
CA HIS A 81 -34.62 -0.29 -2.66
C HIS A 81 -34.97 -1.77 -2.81
N CYS A 82 -36.15 -2.21 -2.34
CA CYS A 82 -36.56 -3.62 -2.47
C CYS A 82 -36.84 -4.03 -3.93
N MET A 83 -37.40 -3.13 -4.75
CA MET A 83 -37.62 -3.41 -6.17
C MET A 83 -36.31 -3.48 -6.97
N ALA A 84 -35.34 -2.60 -6.69
CA ALA A 84 -34.04 -2.62 -7.37
C ALA A 84 -33.23 -3.90 -7.10
N LEU A 85 -33.31 -4.45 -5.87
CA LEU A 85 -32.64 -5.70 -5.50
C LEU A 85 -33.26 -6.94 -6.16
N SER A 86 -34.54 -6.88 -6.52
CA SER A 86 -35.26 -7.98 -7.21
C SER A 86 -35.03 -8.04 -8.73
N LEU A 87 -34.45 -6.98 -9.31
CA LEU A 87 -34.09 -6.92 -10.74
C LEU A 87 -32.67 -7.45 -11.02
N LEU A 88 -31.90 -7.74 -9.96
CA LEU A 88 -30.59 -8.34 -10.11
C LEU A 88 -30.75 -9.78 -10.58
N PRO A 89 -30.02 -10.19 -11.64
CA PRO A 89 -30.18 -11.50 -12.21
C PRO A 89 -29.78 -12.60 -11.21
N ARG A 90 -30.40 -13.78 -11.32
CA ARG A 90 -30.19 -14.91 -10.39
C ARG A 90 -28.71 -15.25 -10.14
N HIS A 91 -27.86 -15.04 -11.13
CA HIS A 91 -26.41 -15.26 -11.03
C HIS A 91 -25.69 -14.27 -10.10
N PHE A 92 -26.22 -13.05 -9.90
CA PHE A 92 -25.68 -12.08 -8.95
C PHE A 92 -25.81 -12.58 -7.51
N TRP A 93 -26.99 -13.09 -7.14
CA TRP A 93 -27.23 -13.67 -5.82
C TRP A 93 -26.45 -14.97 -5.59
N GLN A 94 -26.26 -15.78 -6.64
CA GLN A 94 -25.40 -16.97 -6.59
C GLN A 94 -23.92 -16.60 -6.36
N ALA A 95 -23.41 -15.56 -7.02
CA ALA A 95 -22.04 -15.08 -6.83
C ALA A 95 -21.81 -14.56 -5.40
N LEU A 96 -22.76 -13.81 -4.85
CA LEU A 96 -22.70 -13.31 -3.47
C LEU A 96 -22.67 -14.43 -2.43
N ALA A 97 -23.48 -15.48 -2.63
CA ALA A 97 -23.47 -16.67 -1.77
C ALA A 97 -22.13 -17.43 -1.87
N ALA A 98 -21.57 -17.57 -3.09
CA ALA A 98 -20.28 -18.24 -3.30
C ALA A 98 -19.12 -17.48 -2.61
N VAL A 99 -19.10 -16.15 -2.69
CA VAL A 99 -18.10 -15.32 -2.01
C VAL A 99 -18.23 -15.44 -0.49
N ALA A 100 -19.44 -15.45 0.06
CA ALA A 100 -19.65 -15.63 1.49
C ALA A 100 -19.16 -17.01 1.99
N VAL A 101 -19.43 -18.08 1.23
CA VAL A 101 -18.92 -19.43 1.54
C VAL A 101 -17.39 -19.49 1.44
N LEU A 102 -16.78 -18.85 0.44
CA LEU A 102 -15.33 -18.78 0.29
C LEU A 102 -14.67 -18.00 1.45
N MET A 103 -15.28 -16.90 1.88
CA MET A 103 -14.81 -16.12 3.03
C MET A 103 -14.91 -16.91 4.34
N LEU A 104 -15.99 -17.69 4.53
CA LEU A 104 -16.15 -18.60 5.66
C LEU A 104 -15.13 -19.76 5.64
N MET A 105 -14.84 -20.32 4.45
CA MET A 105 -13.80 -21.35 4.27
C MET A 105 -12.41 -20.81 4.59
N LEU A 106 -12.08 -19.58 4.15
CA LEU A 106 -10.79 -18.94 4.45
C LEU A 106 -10.63 -18.60 5.93
N ALA A 107 -11.72 -18.25 6.63
CA ALA A 107 -11.71 -18.03 8.07
C ALA A 107 -11.51 -19.35 8.85
N ALA A 108 -12.02 -20.48 8.33
CA ALA A 108 -11.84 -21.80 8.91
C ALA A 108 -10.42 -22.38 8.71
N CYS A 109 -9.62 -21.84 7.78
CA CYS A 109 -8.22 -22.23 7.58
C CYS A 109 -7.22 -21.51 8.51
N ARG A 110 -7.68 -20.66 9.42
CA ARG A 110 -6.85 -20.08 10.51
C ARG A 110 -7.27 -20.65 11.86
N ALA A 111 -7.06 -21.95 12.03
CA ALA A 111 -6.97 -22.59 13.33
C ALA A 111 -6.02 -23.78 13.20
N ASP A 112 -5.06 -23.84 14.13
CA ASP A 112 -4.05 -24.89 14.35
C ASP A 112 -2.83 -24.92 13.40
N ALA A 113 -1.81 -24.13 13.78
CA ALA A 113 -0.42 -24.51 13.53
C ALA A 113 0.21 -24.90 14.89
N PRO A 114 0.61 -26.16 15.11
CA PRO A 114 1.32 -26.56 16.32
C PRO A 114 2.77 -26.02 16.30
N ASP A 115 3.24 -25.55 17.46
CA ASP A 115 4.63 -25.15 17.72
C ASP A 115 5.56 -26.36 17.53
N GLU A 116 6.32 -26.38 16.43
CA GLU A 116 7.44 -27.30 16.25
C GLU A 116 8.76 -26.56 16.55
N PRO A 117 9.66 -27.11 17.40
CA PRO A 117 10.92 -26.47 17.73
C PRO A 117 11.92 -26.57 16.57
N VAL A 118 12.38 -25.41 16.09
CA VAL A 118 13.38 -25.28 15.02
C VAL A 118 14.73 -25.92 15.45
N PRO A 119 15.33 -26.80 14.64
CA PRO A 119 16.62 -27.39 14.94
C PRO A 119 17.74 -26.36 14.76
N ARG A 120 18.57 -26.22 15.79
CA ARG A 120 19.75 -25.34 15.80
C ARG A 120 20.87 -26.00 15.00
N VAL A 121 21.15 -25.49 13.80
CA VAL A 121 22.33 -25.86 13.03
C VAL A 121 23.56 -25.21 13.68
N ALA A 122 24.55 -26.04 13.99
CA ALA A 122 25.83 -25.62 14.56
C ALA A 122 26.68 -24.91 13.50
N GLY A 123 27.38 -23.87 13.92
CA GLY A 123 28.01 -22.89 13.06
C GLY A 123 29.23 -23.40 12.28
N GLU A 124 29.34 -22.88 11.07
CA GLU A 124 30.62 -22.49 10.48
C GLU A 124 30.67 -20.96 10.45
N GLU A 125 31.61 -20.46 11.25
CA GLU A 125 32.23 -19.13 11.32
C GLU A 125 31.79 -18.06 10.30
N LEU A 126 30.65 -17.42 10.55
CA LEU A 126 30.44 -16.02 10.14
C LEU A 126 31.08 -15.16 11.23
N THR A 127 32.20 -14.55 10.89
CA THR A 127 32.86 -13.50 11.68
C THR A 127 31.82 -12.50 12.16
N GLN A 128 31.61 -12.52 13.49
CA GLN A 128 31.02 -11.50 14.35
C GLN A 128 30.24 -10.40 13.60
N ALA A 129 28.94 -10.61 13.38
CA ALA A 129 28.01 -9.49 13.35
C ALA A 129 28.16 -8.81 14.72
N ALA A 130 28.86 -7.68 14.76
CA ALA A 130 29.02 -6.89 15.96
C ALA A 130 27.62 -6.55 16.48
N GLU A 131 27.36 -6.90 17.74
CA GLU A 131 26.17 -6.46 18.44
C GLU A 131 26.21 -4.92 18.48
N ILE A 132 25.39 -4.31 17.62
CA ILE A 132 25.29 -2.88 17.47
C ILE A 132 24.86 -2.29 18.81
N ALA A 133 25.71 -1.47 19.43
CA ALA A 133 25.36 -0.77 20.65
C ALA A 133 24.12 0.11 20.41
N PRO A 134 23.18 0.22 21.37
CA PRO A 134 22.01 1.08 21.24
C PRO A 134 22.44 2.53 20.97
N GLY A 135 22.28 3.00 19.73
CA GLY A 135 22.50 4.40 19.36
C GLY A 135 23.38 4.65 18.14
N GLU A 136 24.17 3.69 17.67
CA GLU A 136 24.93 3.82 16.42
C GLU A 136 24.37 2.85 15.38
N LEU A 137 23.68 3.37 14.37
CA LEU A 137 23.23 2.55 13.24
C LEU A 137 24.44 1.93 12.54
N PRO A 138 24.37 0.67 12.05
CA PRO A 138 25.40 0.17 11.16
C PRO A 138 25.52 1.09 9.94
N VAL A 139 26.74 1.54 9.64
CA VAL A 139 27.06 2.32 8.45
C VAL A 139 28.21 1.63 7.72
N GLY A 140 28.06 1.42 6.42
CA GLY A 140 29.04 0.70 5.62
C GLY A 140 28.85 0.92 4.13
N HIS A 141 29.52 0.10 3.32
CA HIS A 141 29.39 0.13 1.86
C HIS A 141 28.77 -1.17 1.35
N THR A 142 27.88 -1.07 0.36
CA THR A 142 27.40 -2.25 -0.37
C THR A 142 28.55 -2.87 -1.16
N ARG A 143 28.32 -4.05 -1.73
CA ARG A 143 29.32 -4.72 -2.60
C ARG A 143 29.72 -3.85 -3.79
N GLU A 144 28.78 -3.06 -4.31
CA GLU A 144 28.97 -2.12 -5.40
C GLU A 144 29.71 -0.84 -4.94
N GLY A 145 29.77 -0.57 -3.63
CA GLY A 145 30.44 0.60 -3.07
C GLY A 145 29.53 1.75 -2.66
N PHE A 146 28.20 1.58 -2.71
CA PHE A 146 27.27 2.60 -2.21
C PHE A 146 27.27 2.66 -0.69
N LEU A 147 27.19 3.85 -0.11
CA LEU A 147 27.03 4.03 1.32
C LEU A 147 25.66 3.48 1.76
N TYR A 148 25.60 2.76 2.88
CA TYR A 148 24.34 2.33 3.49
C TYR A 148 24.27 2.64 4.98
N LEU A 149 23.05 2.70 5.49
CA LEU A 149 22.69 2.81 6.89
C LEU A 149 21.68 1.72 7.28
N GLY A 150 21.80 1.18 8.50
CA GLY A 150 20.90 0.16 9.03
C GLY A 150 21.40 -1.27 8.84
N SER A 151 20.63 -2.23 9.36
CA SER A 151 21.01 -3.65 9.34
C SER A 151 21.18 -4.16 7.90
N PRO A 152 22.31 -4.83 7.58
CA PRO A 152 22.49 -5.54 6.32
C PRO A 152 21.54 -6.73 6.13
N GLU A 153 20.83 -7.17 7.18
CA GLU A 153 19.79 -8.20 7.09
C GLU A 153 18.36 -7.64 7.03
N ALA A 154 18.18 -6.31 7.10
CA ALA A 154 16.86 -5.69 7.09
C ALA A 154 15.99 -6.18 5.91
N PRO A 155 14.70 -6.51 6.09
CA PRO A 155 13.88 -7.14 5.06
C PRO A 155 13.78 -6.37 3.73
N LEU A 156 13.92 -5.05 3.77
CA LEU A 156 13.83 -4.17 2.61
C LEU A 156 15.13 -3.39 2.39
N VAL A 157 15.44 -3.12 1.12
CA VAL A 157 16.48 -2.17 0.72
C VAL A 157 15.80 -0.94 0.12
N LEU A 158 16.03 0.22 0.73
CA LEU A 158 15.56 1.51 0.26
C LEU A 158 16.74 2.27 -0.35
N TYR A 159 16.77 2.41 -1.65
CA TYR A 159 17.72 3.29 -2.33
C TYR A 159 17.16 4.71 -2.31
N GLU A 160 17.87 5.66 -1.70
CA GLU A 160 17.67 7.08 -1.91
C GLU A 160 18.63 7.54 -3.00
N ILE A 161 18.06 7.96 -4.12
CA ILE A 161 18.80 8.50 -5.24
C ILE A 161 18.68 10.03 -5.20
N PHE A 162 19.81 10.71 -5.02
CA PHE A 162 19.86 12.16 -4.76
C PHE A 162 20.94 12.88 -5.58
N ASN A 163 21.07 14.18 -5.36
CA ASN A 163 22.14 15.01 -5.90
C ASN A 163 22.50 16.12 -4.89
N ALA A 164 23.78 16.42 -4.69
CA ALA A 164 24.25 17.42 -3.71
C ALA A 164 23.58 18.81 -3.89
N ASN A 165 23.38 19.24 -5.14
CA ASN A 165 22.82 20.56 -5.47
C ASN A 165 21.28 20.59 -5.46
N CYS A 166 20.59 19.49 -5.17
CA CYS A 166 19.14 19.38 -5.23
C CYS A 166 18.48 20.00 -3.97
N PRO A 167 17.67 21.08 -4.10
CA PRO A 167 17.03 21.71 -2.94
C PRO A 167 16.02 20.79 -2.25
N GLY A 168 15.33 19.94 -3.03
CA GLY A 168 14.40 18.94 -2.50
C GLY A 168 15.10 17.88 -1.64
N CYS A 169 16.32 17.52 -2.00
CA CYS A 169 17.17 16.55 -1.31
C CYS A 169 17.67 17.14 0.00
N GLY A 170 18.17 18.38 -0.02
CA GLY A 170 18.53 19.10 1.21
C GLY A 170 17.35 19.27 2.17
N ASN A 171 16.15 19.59 1.65
CA ASN A 171 14.95 19.64 2.48
C ASN A 171 14.60 18.26 3.07
N HIS A 172 14.71 17.18 2.28
CA HIS A 172 14.48 15.82 2.76
C HIS A 172 15.41 15.46 3.92
N HIS A 173 16.72 15.63 3.73
CA HIS A 173 17.75 15.33 4.73
C HIS A 173 17.52 16.10 6.04
N ARG A 174 17.20 17.40 5.97
CA ARG A 174 16.97 18.22 7.17
C ARG A 174 15.64 17.93 7.87
N SER A 175 14.56 17.66 7.12
CA SER A 175 13.20 17.69 7.68
C SER A 175 12.48 16.34 7.76
N ARG A 176 12.83 15.35 6.94
CA ARG A 176 12.09 14.08 6.80
C ARG A 176 12.95 12.85 7.06
N LEU A 177 14.22 12.87 6.65
CA LEU A 177 15.14 11.77 6.83
C LEU A 177 15.30 11.34 8.30
N PRO A 178 15.39 12.24 9.30
CA PRO A 178 15.54 11.82 10.70
C PRO A 178 14.38 10.95 11.21
N SER A 179 13.15 11.24 10.79
CA SER A 179 12.00 10.40 11.13
C SER A 179 12.00 9.07 10.39
N LEU A 180 12.36 9.05 9.10
CA LEU A 180 12.46 7.81 8.34
C LEU A 180 13.52 6.87 8.94
N VAL A 181 14.67 7.43 9.31
CA VAL A 181 15.77 6.69 9.94
C VAL A 181 15.33 6.10 11.27
N ARG A 182 14.69 6.87 12.15
CA ARG A 182 14.23 6.35 13.45
C ARG A 182 13.18 5.26 13.32
N GLU A 183 12.17 5.45 12.47
CA GLU A 183 11.03 4.53 12.41
C GLU A 183 11.35 3.26 11.61
N HIS A 184 12.21 3.33 10.60
CA HIS A 184 12.39 2.24 9.64
C HIS A 184 13.82 1.69 9.58
N VAL A 185 14.85 2.53 9.77
CA VAL A 185 16.25 2.09 9.70
C VAL A 185 16.73 1.57 11.05
N GLN A 186 16.45 2.30 12.14
CA GLN A 186 16.80 1.88 13.52
C GLN A 186 15.99 0.66 13.98
N SER A 187 14.76 0.50 13.49
CA SER A 187 13.95 -0.69 13.76
C SER A 187 14.43 -1.93 13.02
N GLY A 188 15.40 -1.79 12.09
CA GLY A 188 15.93 -2.91 11.29
C GLY A 188 15.00 -3.35 10.16
N VAL A 189 13.97 -2.57 9.82
CA VAL A 189 13.02 -2.90 8.74
C VAL A 189 13.58 -2.54 7.36
N VAL A 190 14.35 -1.46 7.30
CA VAL A 190 14.91 -0.92 6.07
C VAL A 190 16.44 -0.80 6.22
N GLN A 191 17.17 -1.33 5.26
CA GLN A 191 18.52 -0.88 4.96
C GLN A 191 18.43 0.26 3.96
N MET A 192 18.89 1.45 4.35
CA MET A 192 18.89 2.60 3.47
C MET A 192 20.21 2.67 2.72
N VAL A 193 20.17 2.78 1.40
CA VAL A 193 21.35 2.89 0.52
C VAL A 193 21.33 4.25 -0.15
N LEU A 194 22.42 4.99 -0.03
CA LEU A 194 22.59 6.34 -0.54
C LEU A 194 23.28 6.30 -1.90
N VAL A 195 22.61 6.86 -2.91
CA VAL A 195 23.04 6.84 -4.31
C VAL A 195 23.06 8.27 -4.83
N ASP A 196 24.25 8.88 -4.85
CA ASP A 196 24.42 10.21 -5.45
C ASP A 196 24.55 10.08 -6.97
N LEU A 197 23.66 10.74 -7.71
CA LEU A 197 23.73 10.81 -9.18
C LEU A 197 24.80 11.77 -9.67
N ALA A 198 25.37 12.62 -8.80
CA ALA A 198 26.41 13.58 -9.15
C ALA A 198 26.06 14.39 -10.42
N ILE A 199 24.79 14.81 -10.55
CA ILE A 199 24.30 15.55 -11.72
C ILE A 199 24.74 17.00 -11.62
N SER A 200 25.46 17.47 -12.63
CA SER A 200 26.00 18.83 -12.67
C SER A 200 24.96 19.88 -13.07
N PRO A 201 24.97 21.03 -12.38
CA PRO A 201 25.04 22.28 -13.13
C PRO A 201 26.39 22.99 -13.03
N GLU A 202 27.18 22.74 -11.97
CA GLU A 202 28.47 23.41 -11.73
C GLU A 202 29.49 22.59 -10.88
N TRP A 203 29.09 21.93 -9.78
CA TRP A 203 30.02 21.20 -8.88
C TRP A 203 29.50 19.88 -8.29
N GLY A 204 28.36 19.35 -8.74
CA GLY A 204 27.72 18.16 -8.13
C GLY A 204 28.64 16.93 -8.03
N GLU A 205 29.48 16.70 -9.05
CA GLU A 205 30.47 15.62 -9.08
C GLU A 205 31.55 15.78 -7.99
N GLN A 206 31.93 17.01 -7.66
CA GLN A 206 32.98 17.27 -6.66
C GLN A 206 32.56 16.87 -5.24
N ALA A 207 31.29 17.06 -4.88
CA ALA A 207 30.76 16.58 -3.61
C ALA A 207 30.83 15.04 -3.54
N HIS A 208 30.48 14.34 -4.62
CA HIS A 208 30.58 12.90 -4.69
C HIS A 208 32.03 12.44 -4.58
N PHE A 209 32.97 13.05 -5.31
CA PHE A 209 34.38 12.72 -5.23
C PHE A 209 34.92 12.88 -3.80
N THR A 210 34.58 14.00 -3.15
CA THR A 210 34.96 14.29 -1.76
C THR A 210 34.39 13.23 -0.82
N ALA A 211 33.09 12.94 -0.89
CA ALA A 211 32.42 11.96 -0.06
C ALA A 211 33.03 10.55 -0.23
N TRP A 212 33.24 10.14 -1.49
CA TRP A 212 33.78 8.82 -1.81
C TRP A 212 35.21 8.66 -1.28
N CYS A 213 36.07 9.64 -1.49
CA CYS A 213 37.44 9.62 -0.97
C CYS A 213 37.48 9.67 0.56
N LEU A 214 36.62 10.47 1.20
CA LEU A 214 36.49 10.51 2.65
C LEU A 214 36.06 9.15 3.22
N GLY A 215 35.10 8.49 2.58
CA GLY A 215 34.64 7.15 2.96
C GLY A 215 35.75 6.10 2.91
N ARG A 216 36.69 6.23 1.98
CA ARG A 216 37.85 5.33 1.87
C ARG A 216 38.98 5.68 2.83
N GLN A 217 39.21 6.96 3.08
CA GLN A 217 40.31 7.41 3.92
C GLN A 217 40.00 7.27 5.40
N VAL A 218 38.79 7.67 5.81
CA VAL A 218 38.40 7.76 7.22
C VAL A 218 37.36 6.71 7.59
N GLY A 219 36.40 6.45 6.71
CA GLY A 219 35.41 5.39 6.87
C GLY A 219 33.99 5.81 6.53
N ALA A 220 33.10 4.82 6.45
CA ALA A 220 31.70 5.01 6.06
C ALA A 220 30.93 5.96 7.00
N GLN A 221 31.26 5.95 8.29
CA GLN A 221 30.64 6.87 9.27
C GLN A 221 30.94 8.34 8.93
N SER A 222 32.19 8.66 8.61
CA SER A 222 32.59 10.01 8.21
C SER A 222 31.96 10.41 6.86
N GLN A 223 31.80 9.47 5.93
CA GLN A 223 31.08 9.74 4.68
C GLN A 223 29.60 10.04 4.91
N TRP A 224 28.94 9.33 5.82
CA TRP A 224 27.56 9.65 6.22
C TRP A 224 27.46 11.03 6.88
N GLN A 225 28.38 11.33 7.80
CA GLN A 225 28.44 12.62 8.47
C GLN A 225 28.64 13.75 7.45
N PHE A 226 29.53 13.57 6.48
CA PHE A 226 29.75 14.52 5.39
C PHE A 226 28.46 14.84 4.62
N TRP A 227 27.66 13.84 4.25
CA TRP A 227 26.38 14.10 3.57
C TRP A 227 25.38 14.83 4.47
N THR A 228 25.36 14.50 5.75
CA THR A 228 24.50 15.18 6.74
C THR A 228 24.88 16.66 6.85
N ASP A 229 26.17 16.96 7.01
CA ASP A 229 26.67 18.33 7.18
C ASP A 229 26.61 19.13 5.89
N LEU A 230 26.86 18.49 4.74
CA LEU A 230 26.71 19.12 3.43
C LEU A 230 25.28 19.59 3.21
N TYR A 231 24.29 18.77 3.56
CA TYR A 231 22.89 19.17 3.42
C TYR A 231 22.42 20.14 4.50
N GLU A 232 22.99 20.12 5.70
CA GLU A 232 22.76 21.17 6.70
C GLU A 232 23.29 22.52 6.19
N GLY A 233 24.49 22.53 5.64
CA GLY A 233 25.17 23.68 5.04
C GLY A 233 24.95 23.87 3.53
N GLN A 234 23.85 23.36 2.96
CA GLN A 234 23.70 23.28 1.49
C GLN A 234 23.81 24.65 0.78
N ALA A 235 23.39 25.73 1.43
CA ALA A 235 23.54 27.07 0.87
C ALA A 235 25.02 27.48 0.72
N SER A 236 25.85 27.14 1.70
CA SER A 236 27.30 27.34 1.62
C SER A 236 27.93 26.41 0.59
N TRP A 237 27.50 25.14 0.50
CA TRP A 237 27.92 24.25 -0.57
C TRP A 237 27.67 24.86 -1.96
N ILE A 238 26.45 25.36 -2.21
CA ILE A 238 26.10 25.98 -3.49
C ILE A 238 26.94 27.24 -3.77
N ALA A 239 27.29 28.00 -2.73
CA ALA A 239 28.03 29.25 -2.88
C ALA A 239 29.55 29.07 -3.03
N GLU A 240 30.12 28.09 -2.32
CA GLU A 240 31.57 27.93 -2.14
C GLU A 240 32.13 26.69 -2.87
N GLY A 241 31.29 25.71 -3.19
CA GLY A 241 31.69 24.50 -3.91
C GLY A 241 32.78 23.70 -3.18
N GLU A 242 33.84 23.37 -3.90
CA GLU A 242 34.94 22.50 -3.44
C GLU A 242 35.55 22.93 -2.09
N GLU A 243 35.72 24.23 -1.85
CA GLU A 243 36.30 24.71 -0.60
C GLU A 243 35.47 24.27 0.61
N PHE A 244 34.14 24.33 0.47
CA PHE A 244 33.22 23.90 1.51
C PHE A 244 33.26 22.38 1.72
N SER A 245 33.30 21.59 0.64
CA SER A 245 33.37 20.13 0.77
C SER A 245 34.69 19.65 1.38
N LEU A 246 35.82 20.24 0.98
CA LEU A 246 37.13 19.90 1.56
C LEU A 246 37.19 20.22 3.05
N ARG A 247 36.64 21.35 3.47
CA ARG A 247 36.56 21.72 4.89
C ARG A 247 35.71 20.75 5.69
N LEU A 248 34.55 20.33 5.19
CA LEU A 248 33.74 19.30 5.85
C LEU A 248 34.49 17.97 5.98
N ALA A 249 35.23 17.57 4.94
CA ALA A 249 36.01 16.34 4.99
C ALA A 249 37.17 16.43 6.00
N GLU A 250 37.85 17.58 6.09
CA GLU A 250 38.88 17.84 7.11
C GLU A 250 38.29 17.79 8.53
N GLU A 251 37.15 18.45 8.76
CA GLU A 251 36.42 18.39 10.03
C GLU A 251 35.99 16.96 10.39
N ALA A 252 35.69 16.13 9.39
CA ALA A 252 35.41 14.70 9.53
C ALA A 252 36.65 13.81 9.69
N GLY A 253 37.86 14.40 9.74
CA GLY A 253 39.12 13.73 10.05
C GLY A 253 40.00 13.38 8.85
N ALA A 254 39.71 13.88 7.64
CA ALA A 254 40.54 13.62 6.47
C ALA A 254 41.86 14.41 6.51
N GLU A 255 42.95 13.76 6.10
CA GLU A 255 44.17 14.46 5.70
C GLU A 255 43.96 15.03 4.28
N VAL A 256 43.90 16.36 4.17
CA VAL A 256 43.51 17.08 2.95
C VAL A 256 44.40 16.73 1.75
N SER A 257 45.72 16.56 1.93
CA SER A 257 46.64 16.19 0.84
C SER A 257 46.34 14.81 0.24
N VAL A 258 46.05 13.82 1.08
CA VAL A 258 45.65 12.46 0.64
C VAL A 258 44.28 12.50 -0.02
N LEU A 259 43.35 13.26 0.56
CA LEU A 259 42.00 13.43 0.04
C LEU A 259 42.02 14.04 -1.38
N GLN A 260 42.73 15.15 -1.57
CA GLN A 260 42.88 15.82 -2.87
C GLN A 260 43.51 14.90 -3.91
N THR A 261 44.56 14.17 -3.54
CA THR A 261 45.17 13.17 -4.44
C THR A 261 44.14 12.11 -4.87
N CYS A 262 43.31 11.63 -3.96
CA CYS A 262 42.25 10.68 -4.26
C CYS A 262 41.18 11.27 -5.20
N ILE A 263 40.74 12.50 -4.94
CA ILE A 263 39.76 13.24 -5.75
C ILE A 263 40.26 13.38 -7.20
N GLU A 264 41.53 13.70 -7.39
CA GLU A 264 42.11 13.90 -8.72
C GLU A 264 42.37 12.59 -9.48
N THR A 265 42.78 11.54 -8.77
CA THR A 265 43.37 10.33 -9.41
C THR A 265 42.48 9.09 -9.39
N GLN A 266 41.54 8.98 -8.46
CA GLN A 266 40.77 7.75 -8.22
C GLN A 266 39.26 7.97 -8.27
N ALA A 267 38.77 9.07 -7.70
CA ALA A 267 37.33 9.32 -7.63
C ALA A 267 36.61 9.37 -8.99
N PRO A 268 37.16 9.97 -10.07
CA PRO A 268 36.41 10.12 -11.32
C PRO A 268 35.98 8.79 -11.93
N ALA A 269 36.89 7.80 -11.96
CA ALA A 269 36.58 6.49 -12.51
C ALA A 269 35.60 5.71 -11.62
N ALA A 270 35.80 5.74 -10.30
CA ALA A 270 34.95 5.02 -9.36
C ALA A 270 33.53 5.59 -9.29
N VAL A 271 33.39 6.91 -9.28
CA VAL A 271 32.07 7.56 -9.27
C VAL A 271 31.34 7.35 -10.60
N ALA A 272 32.04 7.39 -11.73
CA ALA A 272 31.44 7.07 -13.02
C ALA A 272 30.87 5.63 -13.06
N GLU A 273 31.55 4.67 -12.43
CA GLU A 273 31.04 3.29 -12.29
C GLU A 273 29.77 3.23 -11.43
N LEU A 274 29.75 3.91 -10.29
CA LEU A 274 28.58 3.99 -9.41
C LEU A 274 27.39 4.66 -10.12
N GLN A 275 27.62 5.74 -10.87
CA GLN A 275 26.61 6.43 -11.65
C GLN A 275 26.02 5.51 -12.73
N ALA A 276 26.87 4.77 -13.47
CA ALA A 276 26.42 3.82 -14.48
C ALA A 276 25.51 2.73 -13.88
N ILE A 277 25.84 2.22 -12.69
CA ILE A 277 24.99 1.26 -11.97
C ILE A 277 23.63 1.89 -11.59
N ALA A 278 23.64 3.14 -11.13
CA ALA A 278 22.42 3.85 -10.75
C ALA A 278 21.50 4.08 -11.97
N GLU A 279 22.07 4.52 -13.09
CA GLU A 279 21.35 4.79 -14.33
C GLU A 279 20.74 3.54 -14.96
N ASP A 280 21.48 2.43 -14.98
CA ASP A 280 21.03 1.18 -15.59
C ASP A 280 19.92 0.48 -14.77
N ARG A 281 20.00 0.55 -13.43
CA ARG A 281 19.20 -0.32 -12.56
C ARG A 281 18.21 0.40 -11.64
N LEU A 282 18.58 1.57 -11.12
CA LEU A 282 17.90 2.17 -9.97
C LEU A 282 16.89 3.24 -10.37
N LEU A 283 17.13 3.92 -11.49
CA LEU A 283 16.24 4.99 -11.96
C LEU A 283 15.00 4.45 -12.67
N PRO A 284 13.79 4.96 -12.38
CA PRO A 284 12.61 4.69 -13.19
C PRO A 284 12.67 5.47 -14.52
N GLU A 285 11.77 5.22 -15.48
CA GLU A 285 11.78 5.91 -16.79
C GLU A 285 11.66 7.45 -16.69
N ARG A 286 10.89 7.94 -15.70
CA ARG A 286 10.71 9.36 -15.42
C ARG A 286 10.96 9.61 -13.95
N TRP A 287 11.91 10.49 -13.66
CA TRP A 287 12.39 10.73 -12.30
C TRP A 287 12.77 12.19 -12.07
N SER A 288 12.81 12.56 -10.80
CA SER A 288 13.43 13.77 -10.27
C SER A 288 13.97 13.46 -8.88
N THR A 289 14.97 14.20 -8.40
CA THR A 289 15.58 13.95 -7.10
C THR A 289 14.87 14.71 -5.95
N PRO A 290 14.82 14.16 -4.72
CA PRO A 290 15.19 12.79 -4.41
C PRO A 290 14.15 11.82 -5.00
N VAL A 291 14.63 10.67 -5.49
CA VAL A 291 13.76 9.55 -5.87
C VAL A 291 14.18 8.34 -5.05
N PHE A 292 13.18 7.58 -4.64
CA PHE A 292 13.36 6.43 -3.78
C PHE A 292 12.89 5.17 -4.49
N ARG A 293 13.63 4.09 -4.30
CA ARG A 293 13.32 2.76 -4.83
C ARG A 293 13.39 1.76 -3.70
N ILE A 294 12.36 0.92 -3.57
CA ILE A 294 12.29 -0.14 -2.58
C ILE A 294 12.39 -1.48 -3.29
N GLU A 295 13.32 -2.30 -2.82
CA GLU A 295 13.52 -3.69 -3.23
C GLU A 295 13.41 -4.63 -2.03
N ASP A 296 13.05 -5.88 -2.28
CA ASP A 296 13.30 -6.97 -1.31
C ASP A 296 14.76 -7.45 -1.40
N ARG A 297 15.15 -8.37 -0.50
CA ARG A 297 16.51 -8.92 -0.44
C ARG A 297 16.92 -9.72 -1.67
N THR A 298 15.97 -10.13 -2.51
CA THR A 298 16.26 -10.79 -3.79
C THR A 298 16.60 -9.80 -4.91
N GLY A 299 16.50 -8.48 -4.63
CA GLY A 299 16.68 -7.41 -5.60
C GLY A 299 15.43 -7.15 -6.45
N ARG A 300 14.28 -7.74 -6.08
CA ARG A 300 13.03 -7.52 -6.81
C ARG A 300 12.46 -6.17 -6.43
N PHE A 301 12.13 -5.38 -7.45
CA PHE A 301 11.43 -4.10 -7.31
C PHE A 301 10.06 -4.27 -6.66
N LEU A 302 9.77 -3.47 -5.64
CA LEU A 302 8.48 -3.45 -4.95
C LEU A 302 7.75 -2.13 -5.15
N ALA A 303 8.44 -1.00 -5.01
CA ALA A 303 7.84 0.31 -5.11
C ALA A 303 8.86 1.42 -5.42
N SER A 304 8.36 2.57 -5.88
CA SER A 304 9.14 3.80 -6.00
C SER A 304 8.35 5.00 -5.49
N GLN A 305 9.08 6.04 -5.08
CA GLN A 305 8.51 7.29 -4.61
C GLN A 305 9.37 8.45 -5.11
N VAL A 306 8.75 9.42 -5.78
CA VAL A 306 9.44 10.64 -6.23
C VAL A 306 9.18 11.76 -5.23
N GLY A 307 10.21 12.51 -4.86
CA GLY A 307 10.16 13.53 -3.83
C GLY A 307 10.02 12.94 -2.43
N SER A 308 9.96 13.82 -1.43
CA SER A 308 9.97 13.45 -0.02
C SER A 308 8.57 13.44 0.60
N PRO A 309 7.89 12.28 0.73
CA PRO A 309 6.54 12.20 1.27
C PRO A 309 6.50 12.41 2.79
N SER A 310 5.30 12.49 3.37
CA SER A 310 5.10 12.55 4.84
C SER A 310 5.49 11.24 5.51
N LEU A 311 5.72 11.29 6.83
CA LEU A 311 6.04 10.09 7.60
C LEU A 311 4.93 9.03 7.49
N GLU A 312 3.66 9.45 7.53
CA GLU A 312 2.53 8.52 7.39
C GLU A 312 2.47 7.89 6.00
N ALA A 313 2.88 8.64 4.97
CA ALA A 313 2.99 8.10 3.61
C ALA A 313 4.16 7.12 3.49
N TRP A 314 5.30 7.41 4.15
CA TRP A 314 6.42 6.47 4.26
C TRP A 314 6.02 5.16 4.96
N GLN A 315 5.35 5.26 6.10
CA GLN A 315 4.87 4.11 6.86
C GLN A 315 3.99 3.22 5.99
N ARG A 316 2.99 3.80 5.29
CA ARG A 316 2.14 3.03 4.37
C ARG A 316 2.93 2.37 3.24
N LEU A 317 3.92 3.07 2.68
CA LEU A 317 4.73 2.54 1.58
C LEU A 317 5.58 1.34 2.04
N VAL A 318 6.22 1.46 3.21
CA VAL A 318 7.01 0.39 3.83
C VAL A 318 6.13 -0.81 4.19
N GLU A 319 4.97 -0.59 4.80
CA GLU A 319 4.01 -1.66 5.13
C GLU A 319 3.55 -2.42 3.89
N GLN A 320 3.23 -1.71 2.80
CA GLN A 320 2.84 -2.32 1.54
C GLN A 320 3.99 -3.13 0.92
N ALA A 321 5.21 -2.62 0.97
CA ALA A 321 6.38 -3.34 0.48
C ALA A 321 6.65 -4.61 1.29
N LEU A 322 6.60 -4.56 2.62
CA LEU A 322 6.75 -5.72 3.50
C LEU A 322 5.70 -6.80 3.21
N ALA A 323 4.45 -6.41 2.92
CA ALA A 323 3.37 -7.35 2.67
C ALA A 323 3.57 -8.21 1.41
N VAL A 324 4.42 -7.76 0.47
CA VAL A 324 4.66 -8.44 -0.80
C VAL A 324 6.10 -8.92 -0.98
N ALA A 325 7.01 -8.58 -0.07
CA ALA A 325 8.43 -8.89 -0.14
C ALA A 325 8.69 -10.41 -0.14
N SER A 326 9.76 -10.81 -0.84
CA SER A 326 10.29 -12.17 -0.80
C SER A 326 11.37 -12.25 0.27
N TRP A 327 11.37 -13.34 1.04
CA TRP A 327 12.26 -13.59 2.17
C TRP A 327 13.28 -14.67 1.86
#